data_AF-A0A369W798-F1
#
_entry.id   AF-A0A369W798-F1
#
_cell.length_a   1.000
_cell.length_b   1.000
_cell.length_c   1.000
_cell.angle_alpha   90.00
_cell.angle_beta   90.00
_cell.angle_gamma   90.00
#
_symmetry.space_group_name_H-M   'P 1'
#
loop_
_entity.id
_entity.type
_entity.pdbx_description
1 polymer ?
#
loop_
_entity_poly.entity_id
_entity_poly.type
_entity_poly.pdbx_seq_one_letter_code
_entity_poly.pdbx_strand_id
1 'polypeptide(L)' 'MSNGSASSFFATVGADKTLTARFLAITEGKHAGDALLAIAAFAQEIGFDLTFEDIQAVCSSRSR' A
#
# COMPACT_ATOMS: atom_id res chain seq x y z
N MET A 1 6.72 -16.48 -7.67
CA MET A 1 5.39 -16.51 -7.03
C MET A 1 5.03 -15.06 -6.75
N SER A 2 4.16 -14.45 -7.55
CA SER A 2 3.67 -13.08 -7.28
C SER A 2 2.58 -13.16 -6.21
N ASN A 3 2.98 -13.24 -4.95
CA ASN A 3 2.04 -13.36 -3.83
C ASN A 3 1.45 -11.98 -3.50
N GLY A 4 0.29 -11.70 -4.09
CA GLY A 4 -0.63 -10.65 -3.67
C GLY A 4 -0.70 -9.46 -4.63
N SER A 5 -1.86 -9.27 -5.26
CA SER A 5 -2.15 -8.05 -6.00
C SER A 5 -2.39 -6.87 -5.06
N ALA A 6 -2.23 -5.64 -5.55
CA ALA A 6 -2.49 -4.43 -4.76
C ALA A 6 -3.91 -4.40 -4.17
N SER A 7 -4.91 -4.92 -4.91
CA SER A 7 -6.28 -5.07 -4.41
C SER A 7 -6.36 -5.96 -3.16
N SER A 8 -5.66 -7.10 -3.15
CA SER A 8 -5.61 -8.01 -2.00
C SER A 8 -4.88 -7.39 -0.81
N PHE A 9 -3.84 -6.59 -1.07
CA PHE A 9 -3.13 -5.83 -0.03
C PHE A 9 -4.08 -4.85 0.67
N PHE A 10 -4.76 -3.99 -0.08
CA PHE A 10 -5.68 -3.01 0.52
C PHE A 10 -6.87 -3.66 1.23
N ALA A 11 -7.37 -4.80 0.71
CA ALA A 11 -8.40 -5.58 1.40
C ALA A 11 -7.92 -6.14 2.74
N THR A 12 -6.68 -6.65 2.80
CA THR A 12 -6.08 -7.18 4.03
C THR A 12 -5.85 -6.08 5.06
N VAL A 13 -5.29 -4.94 4.63
CA VAL A 13 -5.08 -3.78 5.50
C VAL A 13 -6.40 -3.26 6.07
N GLY A 14 -7.45 -3.16 5.24
CA GLY A 14 -8.76 -2.66 5.68
C GLY A 14 -9.56 -3.63 6.55
N ALA A 15 -9.26 -4.93 6.51
CA ALA A 15 -9.91 -5.93 7.35
C ALA A 15 -9.36 -5.97 8.78
N ASP A 16 -8.13 -5.51 9.00
CA ASP A 16 -7.44 -5.53 10.30
C ASP A 16 -7.22 -4.11 10.84
N LYS A 17 -7.76 -3.83 12.03
CA LYS A 17 -7.66 -2.50 12.66
C LYS A 17 -6.23 -2.10 13.00
N THR A 18 -5.38 -3.05 13.35
CA THR A 18 -3.97 -2.82 13.67
C THR A 18 -3.20 -2.47 12.40
N LEU A 19 -3.40 -3.24 11.32
CA LEU A 19 -2.78 -2.93 10.02
C LEU A 19 -3.26 -1.60 9.46
N THR A 20 -4.55 -1.29 9.59
CA THR A 20 -5.10 0.02 9.21
C THR A 20 -4.43 1.15 9.98
N ALA A 21 -4.30 1.04 11.31
CA ALA A 21 -3.66 2.08 12.12
C ALA A 21 -2.19 2.29 11.72
N ARG A 22 -1.46 1.21 11.46
CA ARG A 22 -0.07 1.28 10.98
C ARG A 22 0.00 1.92 9.59
N PHE A 23 -0.88 1.53 8.68
CA PHE A 23 -0.97 2.09 7.33
C PHE A 23 -1.22 3.61 7.36
N LEU A 24 -2.10 4.08 8.24
CA LEU A 24 -2.34 5.51 8.41
C LEU A 24 -1.10 6.21 8.96
N ALA A 25 -0.47 5.67 10.01
CA ALA A 25 0.73 6.27 10.61
C ALA A 25 1.91 6.39 9.63
N ILE A 26 2.10 5.42 8.73
CA ILE A 26 3.17 5.48 7.72
C ILE A 26 2.85 6.41 6.56
N THR A 27 1.60 6.83 6.36
CA THR A 27 1.20 7.73 5.26
C THR A 27 0.89 9.14 5.73
N GLU A 28 0.67 9.34 7.03
CA GLU A 28 0.37 10.62 7.65
C GLU A 28 1.48 11.65 7.41
N GLY A 29 1.09 12.84 6.93
CA GLY A 29 2.00 13.97 6.71
C GLY A 29 2.96 13.83 5.52
N LYS A 30 2.93 12.72 4.76
CA LYS A 30 3.85 12.49 3.64
C LYS A 30 3.33 13.09 2.33
N HIS A 31 4.26 13.59 1.52
CA HIS A 31 3.99 13.94 0.13
C HIS A 31 3.72 12.69 -0.70
N ALA A 32 3.00 12.84 -1.82
CA ALA A 32 2.48 11.72 -2.60
C ALA A 32 3.54 10.66 -2.96
N GLY A 33 4.74 11.06 -3.38
CA GLY A 33 5.83 10.12 -3.70
C GLY A 33 6.33 9.33 -2.48
N ASP A 34 6.57 10.01 -1.36
CA ASP A 34 7.04 9.39 -0.12
C ASP A 34 5.98 8.46 0.50
N ALA A 35 4.70 8.82 0.35
CA ALA A 35 3.59 7.97 0.76
C ALA A 35 3.57 6.66 -0.04
N LEU A 36 3.74 6.71 -1.37
CA LEU A 36 3.79 5.52 -2.22
C LEU A 36 4.96 4.60 -1.86
N LEU A 37 6.16 5.16 -1.64
CA LEU A 37 7.33 4.38 -1.20
C LEU A 37 7.10 3.73 0.17
N ALA A 38 6.50 4.47 1.11
CA ALA A 38 6.17 3.94 2.43
C ALA A 38 5.14 2.80 2.36
N ILE A 39 4.14 2.93 1.49
CA ILE A 39 3.13 1.88 1.25
C ILE A 39 3.77 0.63 0.66
N ALA A 40 4.65 0.76 -0.34
CA ALA A 40 5.34 -0.38 -0.94
C ALA A 40 6.24 -1.11 0.07
N ALA A 41 7.01 -0.37 0.88
CA ALA A 41 7.82 -0.96 1.95
C ALA A 41 6.97 -1.70 2.99
N PHE A 42 5.83 -1.11 3.37
CA PHE A 42 4.91 -1.74 4.30
C PHE A 42 4.24 -2.98 3.72
N ALA A 43 3.85 -2.97 2.44
CA ALA A 43 3.31 -4.14 1.75
C ALA A 43 4.30 -5.32 1.81
N GLN A 44 5.58 -5.07 1.54
CA GLN A 44 6.64 -6.08 1.63
C GLN A 44 6.82 -6.58 3.06
N GLU A 45 6.76 -5.71 4.07
CA GLU A 45 6.85 -6.08 5.49
C GLU A 45 5.77 -7.09 5.90
N ILE A 46 4.55 -6.93 5.39
CA ILE A 46 3.41 -7.82 5.69
C ILE A 46 3.23 -8.97 4.68
N GLY A 47 4.22 -9.20 3.81
CA GLY A 47 4.29 -10.38 2.94
C GLY A 47 3.70 -10.23 1.53
N PHE A 48 3.45 -9.00 1.08
CA PHE A 48 3.02 -8.69 -0.29
C PHE A 48 4.20 -8.22 -1.15
N ASP A 49 4.36 -8.81 -2.32
CA ASP A 49 5.39 -8.41 -3.28
C ASP A 49 4.89 -7.28 -4.18
N LEU A 50 4.76 -6.08 -3.59
CA LEU A 50 4.31 -4.87 -4.29
C LEU A 50 5.46 -3.86 -4.43
N THR A 51 5.61 -3.34 -5.64
CA THR A 51 6.56 -2.29 -5.99
C THR A 51 5.92 -0.91 -5.90
N PHE A 52 6.74 0.13 -6.01
CA PHE A 52 6.26 1.51 -6.11
C PHE A 52 5.29 1.68 -7.30
N GLU A 53 5.65 1.11 -8.45
CA GLU A 53 4.90 1.17 -9.70
C GLU A 53 3.52 0.51 -9.56
N ASP A 54 3.43 -0.60 -8.84
CA ASP A 54 2.15 -1.29 -8.59
C ASP A 54 1.18 -0.40 -7.80
N ILE A 55 1.66 0.26 -6.74
CA ILE A 55 0.83 1.16 -5.92
C ILE A 55 0.49 2.43 -6.72
N GLN A 56 1.46 2.98 -7.47
CA GLN A 56 1.24 4.14 -8.31
C GLN A 56 0.17 3.88 -9.39
N ALA A 57 0.17 2.69 -10.00
CA ALA A 57 -0.82 2.29 -10.99
C ALA A 57 -2.24 2.28 -10.41
N VAL A 58 -2.41 1.77 -9.19
CA VAL A 58 -3.71 1.81 -8.48
C VAL A 58 -4.16 3.25 -8.24
N CYS A 59 -3.30 4.10 -7.70
CA CYS A 59 -3.63 5.52 -7.47
C CYS A 59 -3.97 6.26 -8.76
N SER A 60 -3.26 5.99 -9.85
CA SER A 60 -3.44 6.65 -11.15
C SER A 60 -4.69 6.19 -11.89
N SER A 61 -5.09 4.92 -11.72
CA SER A 61 -6.32 4.37 -12.32
C SER A 61 -7.61 5.02 -11.80
N ARG A 62 -7.55 5.71 -10.65
CA ARG A 62 -8.69 6.33 -9.98
C ARG A 62 -8.95 7.78 -10.40
N SER A 63 -8.03 8.39 -11.16
CA SER A 63 -8.09 9.78 -11.62
C SER A 63 -8.71 9.94 -13.02
N ARG A 64 -9.41 8.93 -13.52
CA ARG A 64 -10.13 8.93 -14.81
C ARG A 64 -11.62 8.78 -14.61
#